data_AF-A0A7W8QZY5-F1
#
_entry.id   AF-A0A7W8QZY5-F1
#
_cell.length_a   1.000
_cell.length_b   1.000
_cell.length_c   1.000
_cell.angle_alpha   90.00
_cell.angle_beta   90.00
_cell.angle_gamma   90.00
#
_symmetry.space_group_name_H-M   'P 1'
#
loop_
_entity.id
_entity.type
_entity.pdbx_description
1 polymer ?
#
loop_
_entity_poly.entity_id
_entity_poly.type
_entity_poly.pdbx_seq_one_letter_code
_entity_poly.pdbx_strand_id
1 'polypeptide(L)'
;MDNDSYQIGSNSVKKSHIAFSIQKLINFLFVVVVFIVTRQVPFSFLSPIMNISVIAMIFLSLIIHKQDRYTTYLIILALLMPLTFSFGYSILLTDNSLNLATKFYVVLLSVGLAYFVRVDKSTLKIFIWICLLQVVVMMAIFIYISIFFDSKSYLPIRFFFQERGWGDIYTYNGFFYRIQIKGSALLLIGFILNIELKLFKRKYLIAIFLLIGIVIAGNFAFLISLSIYILYRLFRLKDVKSINIYAFRLIVVCLVLTLISPYVIQYVNSTLELKNEGSLGTRSDQFNVLMNNLSENPFTLLLGQGLGNTLNVKTTYRDYTDDIYFEVQILYVLNQLGIIFFICFIIYNILIVLKKWRKEVQISFIYFIYISYAITNPYIIDTNHVIVIIILNSWLYINNNKTNEQKRSGSNCHTLPS
;
A
#
# COMPACT_ATOMS: atom_id res chain seq x y z
N MET A 1 31.89 45.72 -14.06
CA MET A 1 30.91 45.12 -13.13
C MET A 1 29.84 44.35 -13.92
N ASP A 2 30.25 43.43 -14.81
CA ASP A 2 29.31 42.70 -15.72
C ASP A 2 29.49 41.17 -15.74
N ASN A 3 30.24 40.59 -14.78
CA ASN A 3 30.46 39.14 -14.73
C ASN A 3 29.50 38.39 -13.77
N ASP A 4 28.75 39.10 -12.91
CA ASP A 4 27.91 38.44 -11.90
C ASP A 4 26.52 38.04 -12.42
N SER A 5 25.99 38.73 -13.43
CA SER A 5 24.66 38.45 -14.01
C SER A 5 24.64 37.16 -14.86
N TYR A 6 25.72 36.86 -15.59
CA TYR A 6 25.86 35.63 -16.37
C TYR A 6 26.09 34.37 -15.51
N GLN A 7 26.81 34.51 -14.38
CA GLN A 7 27.05 33.38 -13.47
C GLN A 7 25.78 32.95 -12.71
N ILE A 8 24.90 33.90 -12.35
CA ILE A 8 23.62 33.61 -11.69
C ILE A 8 22.67 32.86 -12.65
N GLY A 9 22.64 33.23 -13.93
CA GLY A 9 21.89 32.54 -14.98
C GLY A 9 22.34 31.09 -15.17
N SER A 10 23.64 30.85 -15.36
CA SER A 10 24.19 29.49 -15.60
C SER A 10 23.98 28.54 -14.40
N ASN A 11 24.10 29.05 -13.16
CA ASN A 11 23.91 28.27 -11.95
C ASN A 11 22.43 27.90 -11.71
N SER A 12 21.48 28.75 -12.13
CA SER A 12 20.05 28.45 -12.05
C SER A 12 19.62 27.36 -13.04
N VAL A 13 20.16 27.42 -14.27
CA VAL A 13 19.92 26.43 -15.33
C VAL A 13 20.59 25.08 -15.00
N LYS A 14 21.81 25.10 -14.47
CA LYS A 14 22.49 23.86 -14.04
C LYS A 14 21.74 23.16 -12.89
N LYS A 15 21.21 23.92 -11.92
CA LYS A 15 20.38 23.38 -10.83
C LYS A 15 19.04 22.81 -11.31
N SER A 16 18.43 23.36 -12.36
CA SER A 16 17.18 22.81 -12.92
C SER A 16 17.43 21.51 -13.69
N HIS A 17 18.54 21.40 -14.44
CA HIS A 17 18.94 20.19 -15.15
C HIS A 17 19.26 19.02 -14.20
N ILE A 18 19.95 19.29 -13.08
CA ILE A 18 20.26 18.27 -12.06
C ILE A 18 18.96 17.75 -11.44
N ALA A 19 18.07 18.63 -10.99
CA ALA A 19 16.79 18.23 -10.40
C ALA A 19 15.94 17.40 -11.38
N PHE A 20 15.92 17.78 -12.66
CA PHE A 20 15.24 17.02 -13.71
C PHE A 20 15.82 15.61 -13.90
N SER A 21 17.14 15.48 -13.88
CA SER A 21 17.82 14.19 -14.02
C SER A 21 17.56 13.28 -12.81
N ILE A 22 17.59 13.83 -11.60
CA ILE A 22 17.26 13.07 -10.40
C ILE A 22 15.78 12.65 -10.41
N GLN A 23 14.85 13.49 -10.87
CA GLN A 23 13.44 13.11 -10.99
C GLN A 23 13.23 11.94 -11.95
N LYS A 24 13.94 11.90 -13.09
CA LYS A 24 13.92 10.75 -14.00
C LYS A 24 14.43 9.48 -13.33
N LEU A 25 15.49 9.58 -12.52
CA LEU A 25 16.02 8.45 -11.76
C LEU A 25 15.02 7.95 -10.71
N ILE A 26 14.37 8.85 -9.97
CA ILE A 26 13.29 8.52 -9.02
C ILE A 26 12.16 7.76 -9.74
N ASN A 27 11.72 8.24 -10.90
CA ASN A 27 10.69 7.58 -11.70
C ASN A 27 11.12 6.16 -12.13
N PHE A 28 12.37 5.99 -12.58
CA PHE A 28 12.91 4.70 -12.95
C PHE A 28 12.95 3.73 -11.76
N LEU A 29 13.48 4.16 -10.62
CA LEU A 29 13.54 3.36 -9.40
C LEU A 29 12.13 2.94 -8.94
N PHE A 30 11.15 3.84 -9.01
CA PHE A 30 9.77 3.49 -8.70
C PHE A 30 9.22 2.38 -9.60
N VAL A 31 9.49 2.44 -10.92
CA VAL A 31 9.09 1.38 -11.86
C VAL A 31 9.74 0.05 -11.50
N VAL A 32 11.03 0.04 -11.17
CA VAL A 32 11.75 -1.15 -10.71
C VAL A 32 11.10 -1.73 -9.46
N VAL A 33 10.80 -0.90 -8.46
CA VAL A 33 10.15 -1.33 -7.21
C VAL A 33 8.78 -1.95 -7.48
N VAL A 34 7.91 -1.28 -8.24
CA VAL A 34 6.57 -1.79 -8.58
C VAL A 34 6.67 -3.10 -9.36
N PHE A 35 7.59 -3.19 -10.33
CA PHE A 35 7.78 -4.41 -11.11
C PHE A 35 8.18 -5.58 -10.22
N ILE A 36 9.17 -5.40 -9.34
CA ILE A 36 9.63 -6.47 -8.44
C ILE A 36 8.54 -6.87 -7.44
N VAL A 37 7.84 -5.90 -6.83
CA VAL A 37 6.73 -6.19 -5.89
C VAL A 37 5.62 -7.00 -6.55
N THR A 38 5.21 -6.62 -7.76
CA THR A 38 4.14 -7.33 -8.48
C THR A 38 4.61 -8.67 -9.06
N ARG A 39 5.91 -8.87 -9.25
CA ARG A 39 6.53 -10.08 -9.81
C ARG A 39 7.37 -10.86 -8.80
N GLN A 40 7.06 -10.74 -7.50
CA GLN A 40 7.69 -11.57 -6.47
C GLN A 40 7.58 -13.07 -6.77
N VAL A 41 6.56 -13.47 -7.52
CA VAL A 41 6.47 -14.79 -8.13
C VAL A 41 6.72 -14.65 -9.63
N PRO A 42 7.78 -15.27 -10.19
CA PRO A 42 8.79 -16.13 -9.54
C PRO A 42 10.05 -15.38 -9.03
N PHE A 43 10.13 -14.05 -9.13
CA PHE A 43 11.40 -13.32 -8.95
C PHE A 43 11.65 -12.80 -7.52
N SER A 44 11.33 -13.60 -6.50
CA SER A 44 11.51 -13.22 -5.08
C SER A 44 12.97 -12.89 -4.73
N PHE A 45 13.93 -13.50 -5.43
CA PHE A 45 15.36 -13.23 -5.29
C PHE A 45 15.76 -11.78 -5.64
N LEU A 46 14.91 -11.01 -6.32
CA LEU A 46 15.16 -9.59 -6.62
C LEU A 46 14.81 -8.65 -5.46
N SER A 47 14.32 -9.15 -4.33
CA SER A 47 13.95 -8.33 -3.16
C SER A 47 15.07 -7.39 -2.66
N PRO A 48 16.38 -7.75 -2.69
CA PRO A 48 17.43 -6.83 -2.30
C PRO A 48 17.51 -5.58 -3.21
N ILE A 49 17.35 -5.77 -4.52
CA ILE A 49 17.36 -4.67 -5.50
C ILE A 49 16.18 -3.72 -5.25
N MET A 50 15.01 -4.27 -4.94
CA MET A 50 13.83 -3.49 -4.57
C MET A 50 14.09 -2.65 -3.32
N ASN A 51 14.67 -3.23 -2.26
CA ASN A 51 14.96 -2.51 -1.02
C ASN A 51 15.94 -1.36 -1.24
N ILE A 52 17.04 -1.61 -1.96
CA ILE A 52 18.02 -0.57 -2.33
C ILE A 52 17.34 0.53 -3.15
N SER A 53 16.48 0.15 -4.10
CA SER A 53 15.75 1.11 -4.94
C SER A 53 14.81 2.00 -4.13
N VAL A 54 14.12 1.45 -3.11
CA VAL A 54 13.26 2.23 -2.19
C VAL A 54 14.11 3.25 -1.41
N ILE A 55 15.21 2.81 -0.82
CA ILE A 55 16.10 3.68 -0.03
C ILE A 55 16.67 4.80 -0.91
N ALA A 56 17.21 4.45 -2.08
CA ALA A 56 17.75 5.41 -3.04
C ALA A 56 16.69 6.42 -3.48
N MET A 57 15.48 5.95 -3.79
CA MET A 57 14.37 6.81 -4.20
C MET A 57 13.98 7.82 -3.11
N ILE A 58 13.93 7.39 -1.85
CA ILE A 58 13.65 8.28 -0.70
C ILE A 58 14.75 9.33 -0.56
N PHE A 59 16.01 8.90 -0.54
CA PHE A 59 17.16 9.79 -0.39
C PHE A 59 17.22 10.84 -1.50
N LEU A 60 17.10 10.41 -2.76
CA LEU A 60 17.08 11.31 -3.91
C LEU A 60 15.92 12.30 -3.84
N SER A 61 14.74 11.87 -3.38
CA SER A 61 13.60 12.77 -3.25
C SER A 61 13.81 13.85 -2.18
N LEU A 62 14.47 13.50 -1.07
CA LEU A 62 14.80 14.47 -0.02
C LEU A 62 15.78 15.54 -0.51
N ILE A 63 16.72 15.20 -1.41
CA ILE A 63 17.65 16.17 -2.02
C ILE A 63 16.91 17.23 -2.85
N ILE A 64 15.92 16.81 -3.64
CA ILE A 64 15.18 17.74 -4.52
C ILE A 64 14.11 18.53 -3.74
N HIS A 65 13.68 18.04 -2.57
CA HIS A 65 12.57 18.66 -1.84
C HIS A 65 12.94 20.05 -1.32
N LYS A 66 12.41 21.09 -1.98
CA LYS A 66 12.61 22.50 -1.60
C LYS A 66 11.58 23.05 -0.61
N GLN A 67 10.59 22.25 -0.22
CA GLN A 67 9.52 22.72 0.68
C GLN A 67 10.11 23.05 2.05
N ASP A 68 9.66 24.18 2.63
CA ASP A 68 10.07 24.73 3.94
C ASP A 68 10.99 23.81 4.75
N ARG A 69 12.30 24.05 4.58
CA ARG A 69 13.35 23.15 5.04
C ARG A 69 13.24 22.89 6.54
N TYR A 70 12.92 23.92 7.32
CA TYR A 70 12.81 23.83 8.77
C TYR A 70 11.72 22.84 9.18
N THR A 71 10.50 23.02 8.67
CA THR A 71 9.39 22.14 9.04
C THR A 71 9.58 20.72 8.49
N THR A 72 10.28 20.56 7.35
CA THR A 72 10.64 19.24 6.82
C THR A 72 11.63 18.53 7.75
N TYR A 73 12.66 19.21 8.24
CA TYR A 73 13.61 18.64 9.19
C TYR A 73 12.97 18.25 10.52
N LEU A 74 12.07 19.08 11.05
CA LEU A 74 11.31 18.74 12.27
C LEU A 74 10.47 17.47 12.10
N ILE A 75 9.81 17.32 10.94
CA ILE A 75 9.06 16.09 10.64
C ILE A 75 10.00 14.89 10.60
N ILE A 76 11.13 14.99 9.90
CA ILE A 76 12.09 13.88 9.81
C ILE A 76 12.64 13.53 11.19
N LEU A 77 12.96 14.53 12.01
CA LEU A 77 13.44 14.33 13.37
C LEU A 77 12.40 13.65 14.26
N ALA A 78 11.12 14.04 14.16
CA ALA A 78 10.02 13.42 14.90
C ALA A 78 9.82 11.94 14.57
N LEU A 79 10.22 11.50 13.37
CA LEU A 79 10.26 10.08 13.00
C LEU A 79 11.54 9.40 13.49
N LEU A 80 12.70 10.02 13.24
CA LEU A 80 14.01 9.43 13.51
C LEU A 80 14.26 9.22 15.01
N MET A 81 13.88 10.17 15.86
CA MET A 81 14.13 10.10 17.31
C MET A 81 13.56 8.82 17.94
N PRO A 82 12.24 8.54 17.88
CA PRO A 82 11.69 7.33 18.49
C PRO A 82 12.19 6.04 17.84
N LEU A 83 12.34 6.01 16.51
CA LEU A 83 12.82 4.81 15.81
C LEU A 83 14.29 4.49 16.12
N THR A 84 15.15 5.52 16.20
CA THR A 84 16.58 5.32 16.48
C THR A 84 16.79 4.93 17.93
N PHE A 85 16.00 5.48 18.85
CA PHE A 85 15.98 5.00 20.23
C PHE A 85 15.57 3.53 20.29
N SER A 86 14.46 3.15 19.65
CA SER A 86 14.00 1.75 19.61
C SER A 86 15.05 0.82 18.99
N PHE A 87 15.72 1.24 17.91
CA PHE A 87 16.83 0.49 17.31
C PHE A 87 18.02 0.31 18.26
N GLY A 88 18.44 1.37 18.95
CA GLY A 88 19.51 1.30 19.95
C GLY A 88 19.13 0.39 21.13
N TYR A 89 17.90 0.51 21.63
CA TYR A 89 17.33 -0.36 22.65
C TYR A 89 17.38 -1.85 22.23
N SER A 90 17.05 -2.13 20.97
CA SER A 90 17.02 -3.49 20.43
C SER A 90 18.39 -4.19 20.43
N ILE A 91 19.45 -3.42 20.18
CA ILE A 91 20.82 -3.95 20.07
C ILE A 91 21.51 -3.98 21.42
N LEU A 92 21.30 -2.95 22.24
CA LEU A 92 22.06 -2.75 23.47
C LEU A 92 21.44 -3.43 24.69
N LEU A 93 20.11 -3.65 24.69
CA LEU A 93 19.38 -4.09 25.88
C LEU A 93 18.55 -5.37 25.68
N THR A 94 18.14 -5.70 24.45
CA THR A 94 17.36 -6.92 24.18
C THR A 94 18.12 -7.98 23.38
N ASP A 95 19.40 -7.73 23.07
CA ASP A 95 20.28 -8.66 22.32
C ASP A 95 19.70 -9.18 21.00
N ASN A 96 18.83 -8.39 20.34
CA ASN A 96 18.25 -8.78 19.06
C ASN A 96 19.31 -8.76 17.96
N SER A 97 19.15 -9.64 16.96
CA SER A 97 20.10 -9.68 15.85
C SER A 97 20.15 -8.35 15.10
N LEU A 98 21.36 -7.81 14.91
CA LEU A 98 21.60 -6.55 14.21
C LEU A 98 20.97 -6.54 12.81
N ASN A 99 21.04 -7.67 12.10
CA ASN A 99 20.49 -7.81 10.75
C ASN A 99 18.96 -7.68 10.74
N LEU A 100 18.24 -8.34 11.67
CA LEU A 100 16.78 -8.22 11.75
C LEU A 100 16.36 -6.84 12.25
N ALA A 101 17.01 -6.32 13.29
CA ALA A 101 16.75 -4.98 13.80
C ALA A 101 16.88 -3.92 12.69
N THR A 102 17.95 -4.01 11.89
CA THR A 102 18.21 -3.09 10.76
C THR A 102 17.13 -3.21 9.69
N LYS A 103 16.71 -4.44 9.39
CA LYS A 103 15.64 -4.70 8.42
C LYS A 103 14.33 -4.02 8.83
N PHE A 104 13.89 -4.20 10.08
CA PHE A 104 12.64 -3.58 10.56
C PHE A 104 12.76 -2.06 10.70
N TYR A 105 13.91 -1.56 11.16
CA TYR A 105 14.19 -0.12 11.20
C TYR A 105 14.05 0.53 9.82
N VAL A 106 14.66 -0.08 8.79
CA VAL A 106 14.59 0.41 7.41
C VAL A 106 13.15 0.37 6.87
N VAL A 107 12.36 -0.64 7.18
CA VAL A 107 10.95 -0.74 6.75
C VAL A 107 10.13 0.40 7.37
N LEU A 108 10.21 0.60 8.68
CA LEU A 108 9.47 1.65 9.37
C LEU A 108 9.88 3.05 8.89
N LEU A 109 11.19 3.26 8.72
CA LEU A 109 11.74 4.50 8.17
C LEU A 109 11.25 4.75 6.75
N SER A 110 11.21 3.71 5.91
CA SER A 110 10.76 3.82 4.52
C SER A 110 9.28 4.21 4.43
N VAL A 111 8.42 3.61 5.26
CA VAL A 111 7.00 3.97 5.34
C VAL A 111 6.83 5.43 5.75
N GLY A 112 7.55 5.87 6.80
CA GLY A 112 7.45 7.25 7.28
C GLY A 112 8.02 8.29 6.31
N LEU A 113 9.06 7.96 5.55
CA LEU A 113 9.67 8.89 4.59
C LEU A 113 9.05 8.84 3.19
N ALA A 114 8.25 7.82 2.87
CA ALA A 114 7.57 7.67 1.58
C ALA A 114 6.73 8.91 1.20
N TYR A 115 6.19 9.64 2.19
CA TYR A 115 5.41 10.86 1.97
C TYR A 115 6.21 11.99 1.29
N PHE A 116 7.55 11.92 1.25
CA PHE A 116 8.39 12.91 0.58
C PHE A 116 8.71 12.54 -0.86
N VAL A 117 8.37 11.34 -1.31
CA VAL A 117 8.63 10.87 -2.67
C VAL A 117 7.46 11.19 -3.59
N ARG A 118 7.78 11.63 -4.81
CA ARG A 118 6.82 11.96 -5.86
C ARG A 118 7.31 11.43 -7.19
N VAL A 119 6.37 10.92 -7.99
CA VAL A 119 6.61 10.45 -9.36
C VAL A 119 5.67 11.14 -10.33
N ASP A 120 6.06 11.14 -11.60
CA ASP A 120 5.30 11.82 -12.63
C ASP A 120 4.06 11.04 -13.07
N LYS A 121 3.13 11.75 -13.71
CA LYS A 121 1.90 11.15 -14.25
C LYS A 121 2.20 10.00 -15.25
N SER A 122 3.27 10.11 -16.02
CA SER A 122 3.70 9.04 -16.95
C SER A 122 4.12 7.78 -16.20
N THR A 123 4.83 7.93 -15.09
CA THR A 123 5.22 6.82 -14.20
C THR A 123 3.99 6.12 -13.61
N LEU A 124 2.97 6.88 -13.21
CA LEU A 124 1.69 6.31 -12.75
C LEU A 124 0.97 5.50 -13.85
N LYS A 125 1.10 5.88 -15.13
CA LYS A 125 0.59 5.06 -16.24
C LYS A 125 1.33 3.73 -16.35
N ILE A 126 2.65 3.74 -16.17
CA ILE A 126 3.46 2.52 -16.19
C ILE A 126 3.05 1.60 -15.03
N PHE A 127 2.79 2.14 -13.84
CA PHE A 127 2.23 1.38 -12.71
C PHE A 127 0.94 0.64 -13.10
N ILE A 128 -0.01 1.32 -13.77
CA ILE A 128 -1.24 0.67 -14.25
C ILE A 128 -0.95 -0.46 -15.24
N TRP A 129 0.00 -0.27 -16.16
CA TRP A 129 0.41 -1.32 -17.09
C TRP A 129 1.01 -2.54 -16.38
N ILE A 130 1.81 -2.33 -15.33
CA ILE A 130 2.36 -3.41 -14.52
C ILE A 130 1.25 -4.17 -13.79
N CYS A 131 0.26 -3.46 -13.23
CA CYS A 131 -0.92 -4.09 -12.65
C CYS A 131 -1.72 -4.90 -13.68
N LEU A 132 -1.90 -4.38 -14.90
CA LEU A 132 -2.57 -5.13 -15.98
C LEU A 132 -1.80 -6.39 -16.36
N LEU A 133 -0.46 -6.33 -16.42
CA LEU A 133 0.35 -7.52 -16.63
C LEU A 133 0.13 -8.55 -15.51
N GLN A 134 -0.06 -8.11 -14.26
CA GLN A 134 -0.36 -9.00 -13.14
C GLN A 134 -1.71 -9.71 -13.33
N VAL A 135 -2.72 -8.96 -13.79
CA VAL A 135 -4.03 -9.54 -14.14
C VAL A 135 -3.87 -10.60 -15.23
N VAL A 136 -3.08 -10.34 -16.27
CA VAL A 136 -2.86 -11.32 -17.35
C VAL A 136 -2.26 -12.62 -16.82
N VAL A 137 -1.24 -12.54 -15.95
CA VAL A 137 -0.64 -13.73 -15.32
C VAL A 137 -1.66 -14.49 -14.46
N MET A 138 -2.42 -13.77 -13.63
CA MET A 138 -3.45 -14.40 -12.79
C MET A 138 -4.54 -15.06 -13.61
N MET A 139 -4.95 -14.42 -14.70
CA MET A 139 -5.97 -14.94 -15.62
C MET A 139 -5.47 -16.18 -16.37
N ALA A 140 -4.19 -16.21 -16.77
CA ALA A 140 -3.60 -17.39 -17.39
C ALA A 140 -3.59 -18.58 -16.42
N ILE A 141 -3.21 -18.37 -15.15
CA ILE A 141 -3.25 -19.42 -14.11
C ILE A 141 -4.69 -19.85 -13.86
N PHE A 142 -5.63 -18.91 -13.75
CA PHE A 142 -7.05 -19.20 -13.57
C PHE A 142 -7.58 -20.10 -14.69
N ILE A 143 -7.35 -19.72 -15.96
CA ILE A 143 -7.81 -20.49 -17.12
C ILE A 143 -7.16 -21.88 -17.14
N TYR A 144 -5.85 -21.97 -16.89
CA TYR A 144 -5.15 -23.25 -16.84
C TYR A 144 -5.79 -24.19 -15.80
N ILE A 145 -6.01 -23.71 -14.58
CA ILE A 145 -6.57 -24.55 -13.52
C ILE A 145 -8.02 -24.92 -13.81
N SER A 146 -8.81 -23.98 -14.32
CA SER A 146 -10.21 -24.22 -14.70
C SER A 146 -10.38 -25.25 -15.83
N ILE A 147 -9.40 -25.42 -16.72
CA ILE A 147 -9.48 -26.38 -17.83
C ILE A 147 -9.00 -27.77 -17.40
N PHE A 148 -7.94 -27.84 -16.60
CA PHE A 148 -7.25 -29.10 -16.32
C PHE A 148 -7.59 -29.74 -14.98
N PHE A 149 -8.27 -29.04 -14.08
CA PHE A 149 -8.51 -29.50 -12.71
C PHE A 149 -9.96 -29.31 -12.26
N ASP A 150 -10.40 -30.24 -11.42
CA ASP A 150 -11.69 -30.21 -10.71
C ASP A 150 -11.46 -29.96 -9.21
N SER A 151 -12.56 -29.78 -8.47
CA SER A 151 -12.54 -29.52 -7.01
C SER A 151 -11.77 -30.54 -6.18
N LYS A 152 -11.55 -31.75 -6.69
CA LYS A 152 -10.80 -32.82 -6.00
C LYS A 152 -9.35 -32.95 -6.46
N SER A 153 -9.02 -32.52 -7.68
CA SER A 153 -7.70 -32.77 -8.30
C SER A 153 -6.75 -31.57 -8.23
N TYR A 154 -7.21 -30.37 -7.86
CA TYR A 154 -6.37 -29.16 -7.83
C TYR A 154 -5.40 -29.07 -6.63
N LEU A 155 -5.57 -29.92 -5.60
CA LEU A 155 -4.79 -29.87 -4.35
C LEU A 155 -3.26 -29.92 -4.56
N PRO A 156 -2.69 -30.74 -5.46
CA PRO A 156 -1.25 -30.74 -5.71
C PRO A 156 -0.73 -29.37 -6.20
N ILE A 157 -1.50 -28.66 -7.02
CA ILE A 157 -1.14 -27.30 -7.44
C ILE A 157 -1.19 -26.34 -6.26
N ARG A 158 -2.23 -26.44 -5.42
CA ARG A 158 -2.33 -25.61 -4.21
C ARG A 158 -1.10 -25.79 -3.33
N PHE A 159 -0.75 -27.04 -3.00
CA PHE A 159 0.42 -27.34 -2.16
C PHE A 159 1.72 -26.85 -2.81
N PHE A 160 1.88 -27.04 -4.12
CA PHE A 160 3.03 -26.50 -4.85
C PHE A 160 3.18 -24.98 -4.70
N PHE A 161 2.08 -24.22 -4.75
CA PHE A 161 2.10 -22.77 -4.55
C PHE A 161 2.41 -22.39 -3.09
N GLN A 162 1.86 -23.13 -2.13
CA GLN A 162 2.06 -22.90 -0.70
C GLN A 162 3.49 -23.22 -0.25
N GLU A 163 4.04 -24.36 -0.65
CA GLU A 163 5.41 -24.79 -0.33
C GLU A 163 6.46 -23.80 -0.84
N ARG A 164 6.21 -23.18 -2.00
CA ARG A 164 7.09 -22.15 -2.56
C ARG A 164 6.83 -20.76 -2.00
N GLY A 165 5.83 -20.61 -1.12
CA GLY A 165 5.40 -19.34 -0.58
C GLY A 165 4.95 -18.35 -1.66
N TRP A 166 4.39 -18.83 -2.77
CA TRP A 166 3.93 -18.00 -3.89
C TRP A 166 2.57 -17.38 -3.62
N GLY A 167 1.83 -17.96 -2.68
CA GLY A 167 0.48 -17.56 -2.33
C GLY A 167 -0.40 -18.79 -2.15
N ASP A 168 -1.69 -18.63 -2.39
CA ASP A 168 -2.67 -19.72 -2.28
C ASP A 168 -3.55 -19.81 -3.53
N ILE A 169 -3.97 -21.03 -3.85
CA ILE A 169 -4.92 -21.29 -4.91
C ILE A 169 -5.98 -22.25 -4.39
N TYR A 170 -7.23 -21.84 -4.42
CA TYR A 170 -8.32 -22.67 -3.90
C TYR A 170 -9.65 -22.38 -4.56
N THR A 171 -10.55 -23.37 -4.47
CA THR A 171 -11.94 -23.26 -4.90
C THR A 171 -12.86 -23.81 -3.82
N TYR A 172 -14.10 -23.31 -3.77
CA TYR A 172 -15.14 -23.80 -2.87
C TYR A 172 -16.19 -24.67 -3.57
N ASN A 173 -16.36 -24.50 -4.88
CA ASN A 173 -17.42 -25.13 -5.64
C ASN A 173 -16.90 -25.90 -6.87
N GLY A 174 -15.60 -25.87 -7.15
CA GLY A 174 -15.00 -26.48 -8.34
C GLY A 174 -15.13 -25.66 -9.62
N PHE A 175 -16.02 -24.65 -9.65
CA PHE A 175 -16.27 -23.82 -10.82
C PHE A 175 -15.41 -22.55 -10.85
N PHE A 176 -15.14 -21.97 -9.68
CA PHE A 176 -14.37 -20.73 -9.58
C PHE A 176 -13.13 -20.94 -8.71
N TYR A 177 -11.96 -20.83 -9.34
CA TYR A 177 -10.67 -20.86 -8.66
C TYR A 177 -10.23 -19.45 -8.28
N ARG A 178 -9.81 -19.29 -7.03
CA ARG A 178 -9.22 -18.05 -6.53
C ARG A 178 -7.72 -18.16 -6.65
N ILE A 179 -7.10 -17.18 -7.28
CA ILE A 179 -5.65 -17.15 -7.53
C ILE A 179 -5.03 -16.05 -6.66
N GLN A 180 -4.65 -16.39 -5.43
CA GLN A 180 -4.07 -15.45 -4.46
C GLN A 180 -2.54 -15.48 -4.49
N ILE A 181 -1.97 -14.99 -5.59
CA ILE A 181 -0.51 -14.87 -5.72
C ILE A 181 0.03 -13.57 -5.13
N LYS A 182 1.26 -13.62 -4.59
CA LYS A 182 1.99 -12.43 -4.16
C LYS A 182 2.10 -11.40 -5.29
N GLY A 183 2.07 -10.12 -4.93
CA GLY A 183 2.09 -9.01 -5.89
C GLY A 183 0.71 -8.56 -6.38
N SER A 184 -0.38 -9.20 -5.95
CA SER A 184 -1.76 -8.77 -6.26
C SER A 184 -2.28 -7.63 -5.37
N ALA A 185 -1.58 -7.28 -4.29
CA ALA A 185 -2.00 -6.30 -3.29
C ALA A 185 -2.28 -4.89 -3.83
N LEU A 186 -1.67 -4.52 -4.97
CA LEU A 186 -1.79 -3.19 -5.57
C LEU A 186 -2.90 -3.08 -6.62
N LEU A 187 -3.59 -4.19 -6.96
CA LEU A 187 -4.61 -4.21 -8.02
C LEU A 187 -5.79 -3.27 -7.69
N LEU A 188 -6.27 -3.27 -6.45
CA LEU A 188 -7.37 -2.39 -6.03
C LEU A 188 -6.98 -0.91 -6.12
N ILE A 189 -5.76 -0.56 -5.71
CA ILE A 189 -5.25 0.80 -5.87
C ILE A 189 -5.08 1.16 -7.35
N GLY A 190 -4.60 0.23 -8.18
CA GLY A 190 -4.54 0.40 -9.63
C GLY A 190 -5.91 0.72 -10.24
N PHE A 191 -6.94 -0.03 -9.86
CA PHE A 191 -8.31 0.18 -10.30
C PHE A 191 -8.82 1.58 -9.93
N ILE A 192 -8.69 1.96 -8.67
CA ILE A 192 -9.12 3.27 -8.15
C ILE A 192 -8.37 4.39 -8.85
N LEU A 193 -7.03 4.30 -8.95
CA LEU A 193 -6.19 5.32 -9.55
C LEU A 193 -6.54 5.57 -11.02
N ASN A 194 -6.71 4.49 -11.81
CA ASN A 194 -7.07 4.59 -13.22
C ASN A 194 -8.41 5.32 -13.42
N ILE A 195 -9.37 5.06 -12.55
CA ILE A 195 -10.68 5.70 -12.56
C ILE A 195 -10.60 7.19 -12.21
N GLU A 196 -9.92 7.53 -11.12
CA GLU A 196 -9.95 8.88 -10.55
C GLU A 196 -9.04 9.85 -11.32
N LEU A 197 -7.82 9.43 -11.68
CA LEU A 197 -6.87 10.27 -12.41
C LEU A 197 -7.15 10.34 -13.93
N LYS A 198 -8.05 9.49 -14.45
CA LYS A 198 -8.38 9.39 -15.87
C LYS A 198 -7.09 9.30 -16.72
N LEU A 199 -6.20 8.37 -16.35
CA LEU A 199 -4.86 8.26 -16.93
C LEU A 199 -4.89 7.90 -18.42
N PHE A 200 -5.91 7.16 -18.85
CA PHE A 200 -6.07 6.66 -20.22
C PHE A 200 -7.40 7.11 -20.83
N LYS A 201 -7.44 7.22 -22.17
CA LYS A 201 -8.69 7.49 -22.91
C LYS A 201 -9.71 6.37 -22.69
N ARG A 202 -9.30 5.11 -22.83
CA ARG A 202 -10.11 3.90 -22.61
C ARG A 202 -10.10 3.44 -21.14
N LYS A 203 -10.25 4.38 -20.19
CA LYS A 203 -10.14 4.09 -18.75
C LYS A 203 -11.10 3.00 -18.25
N TYR A 204 -12.32 2.93 -18.79
CA TYR A 204 -13.31 1.95 -18.35
C TYR A 204 -12.96 0.53 -18.79
N LEU A 205 -12.41 0.37 -20.00
CA LEU A 205 -11.89 -0.93 -20.48
C LEU A 205 -10.78 -1.43 -19.54
N ILE A 206 -9.82 -0.57 -19.23
CA ILE A 206 -8.72 -0.90 -18.29
C ILE A 206 -9.28 -1.24 -16.90
N ALA A 207 -10.28 -0.48 -16.43
CA ALA A 207 -10.92 -0.73 -15.14
C ALA A 207 -11.63 -2.10 -15.11
N ILE A 208 -12.25 -2.53 -16.21
CA ILE A 208 -12.87 -3.86 -16.33
C ILE A 208 -11.81 -4.96 -16.18
N PHE A 209 -10.67 -4.86 -16.88
CA PHE A 209 -9.58 -5.82 -16.71
C PHE A 209 -9.05 -5.86 -15.27
N LEU A 210 -8.81 -4.69 -14.66
CA LEU A 210 -8.37 -4.64 -13.26
C LEU A 210 -9.42 -5.23 -12.30
N LEU A 211 -10.71 -5.00 -12.55
CA LEU A 211 -11.82 -5.57 -11.79
C LEU A 211 -11.83 -7.10 -11.89
N ILE A 212 -11.66 -7.66 -13.10
CA ILE A 212 -11.54 -9.11 -13.31
C ILE A 212 -10.39 -9.67 -12.47
N GLY A 213 -9.23 -9.00 -12.47
CA GLY A 213 -8.10 -9.40 -11.64
C GLY A 213 -8.39 -9.38 -10.14
N ILE A 214 -9.11 -8.36 -9.64
CA ILE A 214 -9.53 -8.27 -8.24
C ILE A 214 -10.48 -9.42 -7.88
N VAL A 215 -11.40 -9.76 -8.77
CA VAL A 215 -12.35 -10.88 -8.58
C VAL A 215 -11.62 -12.23 -8.59
N ILE A 216 -10.71 -12.46 -9.54
CA ILE A 216 -9.86 -13.67 -9.62
C ILE A 216 -8.97 -13.80 -8.38
N ALA A 217 -8.43 -12.68 -7.86
CA ALA A 217 -7.69 -12.69 -6.60
C ALA A 217 -8.56 -13.22 -5.44
N GLY A 218 -9.89 -13.03 -5.50
CA GLY A 218 -10.83 -13.61 -4.54
C GLY A 218 -10.55 -13.23 -3.09
N ASN A 219 -9.82 -12.12 -2.86
CA ASN A 219 -9.51 -11.64 -1.51
C ASN A 219 -10.75 -10.92 -0.97
N PHE A 220 -11.34 -11.47 0.09
CA PHE A 220 -12.58 -10.94 0.66
C PHE A 220 -12.44 -9.48 1.11
N ALA A 221 -11.28 -9.11 1.68
CA ALA A 221 -11.03 -7.74 2.08
C ALA A 221 -10.98 -6.78 0.88
N PHE A 222 -10.43 -7.22 -0.26
CA PHE A 222 -10.45 -6.39 -1.48
C PHE A 222 -11.88 -6.13 -1.95
N LEU A 223 -12.76 -7.12 -1.89
CA LEU A 223 -14.16 -6.98 -2.30
C LEU A 223 -14.94 -6.03 -1.38
N ILE A 224 -14.72 -6.11 -0.06
CA ILE A 224 -15.31 -5.17 0.91
C ILE A 224 -14.81 -3.75 0.61
N SER A 225 -13.49 -3.55 0.54
CA SER A 225 -12.90 -2.23 0.29
C SER A 225 -13.30 -1.66 -1.07
N LEU A 226 -13.43 -2.49 -2.10
CA LEU A 226 -13.97 -2.10 -3.41
C LEU A 226 -15.44 -1.66 -3.30
N SER A 227 -16.27 -2.39 -2.55
CA SER A 227 -17.67 -2.06 -2.33
C SER A 227 -17.82 -0.71 -1.64
N ILE A 228 -17.05 -0.47 -0.57
CA ILE A 228 -17.02 0.82 0.14
C ILE A 228 -16.59 1.95 -0.81
N TYR A 229 -15.56 1.73 -1.66
CA TYR A 229 -15.13 2.71 -2.65
C TYR A 229 -16.21 3.01 -3.70
N ILE A 230 -16.89 1.99 -4.22
CA ILE A 230 -17.98 2.14 -5.20
C ILE A 230 -19.13 2.93 -4.57
N LEU A 231 -19.55 2.59 -3.35
CA LEU A 231 -20.58 3.32 -2.61
C LEU A 231 -20.20 4.78 -2.41
N TYR A 232 -18.97 5.05 -1.94
CA TYR A 232 -18.47 6.42 -1.81
C TYR A 232 -18.54 7.19 -3.13
N ARG A 233 -18.17 6.55 -4.24
CA ARG A 233 -18.21 7.20 -5.55
C ARG A 233 -19.64 7.45 -6.05
N LEU A 234 -20.57 6.52 -5.81
CA LEU A 234 -21.97 6.67 -6.18
C LEU A 234 -22.65 7.82 -5.42
N PHE A 235 -22.30 8.02 -4.14
CA PHE A 235 -22.89 9.03 -3.28
C PHE A 235 -22.01 10.26 -3.06
N ARG A 236 -20.93 10.41 -3.83
CA ARG A 236 -20.05 11.59 -3.74
C ARG A 236 -20.85 12.84 -4.09
N LEU A 237 -20.97 13.77 -3.13
CA LEU A 237 -21.79 14.98 -3.26
C LEU A 237 -21.43 15.83 -4.49
N LYS A 238 -20.16 15.85 -4.90
CA LYS A 238 -19.72 16.56 -6.12
C LYS A 238 -20.36 16.01 -7.42
N ASP A 239 -20.76 14.74 -7.42
CA ASP A 239 -21.29 14.03 -8.59
C ASP A 239 -22.83 13.91 -8.57
N VAL A 240 -23.48 14.43 -7.53
CA VAL A 240 -24.93 14.40 -7.33
C VAL A 240 -25.47 15.83 -7.36
N LYS A 241 -26.13 16.19 -8.45
CA LYS A 241 -26.62 17.57 -8.68
C LYS A 241 -28.00 17.83 -8.07
N SER A 242 -28.75 16.79 -7.70
CA SER A 242 -30.10 16.92 -7.15
C SER A 242 -30.42 15.80 -6.16
N ILE A 243 -31.32 16.09 -5.21
CA ILE A 243 -31.80 15.13 -4.23
C ILE A 243 -32.53 13.94 -4.89
N ASN A 244 -33.21 14.16 -6.02
CA ASN A 244 -33.90 13.10 -6.76
C ASN A 244 -32.91 12.09 -7.37
N ILE A 245 -31.77 12.56 -7.89
CA ILE A 245 -30.70 11.66 -8.38
C ILE A 245 -30.10 10.88 -7.23
N TYR A 246 -29.93 11.50 -6.06
CA TYR A 246 -29.47 10.82 -4.85
C TYR A 246 -30.42 9.68 -4.46
N ALA A 247 -31.71 10.01 -4.32
CA ALA A 247 -32.75 9.05 -3.96
C ALA A 247 -32.86 7.91 -4.97
N PHE A 248 -32.81 8.21 -6.27
CA PHE A 248 -32.81 7.20 -7.31
C PHE A 248 -31.60 6.24 -7.21
N ARG A 249 -30.39 6.78 -7.04
CA ARG A 249 -29.19 5.93 -6.82
C ARG A 249 -29.32 5.06 -5.58
N LEU A 250 -29.88 5.59 -4.50
CA LEU A 250 -30.14 4.84 -3.26
C LEU A 250 -31.11 3.68 -3.52
N ILE A 251 -32.24 3.95 -4.18
CA ILE A 251 -33.24 2.92 -4.52
C ILE A 251 -32.61 1.81 -5.37
N VAL A 252 -31.84 2.17 -6.42
CA VAL A 252 -31.17 1.19 -7.29
C VAL A 252 -30.17 0.35 -6.49
N VAL A 253 -29.36 0.97 -5.63
CA VAL A 253 -28.41 0.23 -4.77
C VAL A 253 -29.15 -0.70 -3.82
N CYS A 254 -30.20 -0.24 -3.15
CA CYS A 254 -31.02 -1.09 -2.27
C CYS A 254 -31.63 -2.26 -3.04
N LEU A 255 -32.19 -2.02 -4.22
CA LEU A 255 -32.79 -3.06 -5.06
C LEU A 255 -31.74 -4.10 -5.48
N VAL A 256 -30.57 -3.66 -5.95
CA VAL A 256 -29.47 -4.56 -6.31
C VAL A 256 -29.00 -5.36 -5.09
N LEU A 257 -28.81 -4.71 -3.93
CA LEU A 257 -28.41 -5.38 -2.69
C LEU A 257 -29.44 -6.44 -2.26
N THR A 258 -30.73 -6.13 -2.34
CA THR A 258 -31.80 -7.09 -2.03
C THR A 258 -31.74 -8.29 -2.97
N LEU A 259 -31.59 -8.08 -4.29
CA LEU A 259 -31.53 -9.15 -5.28
C LEU A 259 -30.31 -10.07 -5.12
N ILE A 260 -29.14 -9.50 -4.77
CA ILE A 260 -27.92 -10.29 -4.60
C ILE A 260 -27.75 -10.83 -3.18
N SER A 261 -28.54 -10.37 -2.20
CA SER A 261 -28.36 -10.70 -0.79
C SER A 261 -28.32 -12.20 -0.49
N PRO A 262 -29.12 -13.10 -1.10
CA PRO A 262 -29.05 -14.52 -0.78
C PRO A 262 -27.68 -15.13 -1.14
N TYR A 263 -27.16 -14.76 -2.32
CA TYR A 263 -25.84 -15.21 -2.78
C TYR A 263 -24.71 -14.61 -1.96
N VAL A 264 -24.82 -13.33 -1.58
CA VAL A 264 -23.83 -12.67 -0.72
C VAL A 264 -23.81 -13.32 0.66
N ILE A 265 -24.97 -13.57 1.28
CA ILE A 265 -25.06 -14.20 2.60
C ILE A 265 -24.46 -15.61 2.55
N GLN A 266 -24.81 -16.43 1.56
CA GLN A 266 -24.24 -17.77 1.38
C GLN A 266 -22.71 -17.72 1.23
N TYR A 267 -22.21 -16.81 0.39
CA TYR A 267 -20.78 -16.60 0.20
C TYR A 267 -20.08 -16.15 1.49
N VAL A 268 -20.68 -15.21 2.23
CA VAL A 268 -20.13 -14.68 3.48
C VAL A 268 -20.07 -15.79 4.53
N ASN A 269 -21.14 -16.56 4.72
CA ASN A 269 -21.19 -17.65 5.69
C ASN A 269 -20.12 -18.71 5.38
N SER A 270 -20.07 -19.21 4.13
CA SER A 270 -19.05 -20.20 3.73
C SER A 270 -17.61 -19.67 3.88
N THR A 271 -17.38 -18.38 3.64
CA THR A 271 -16.06 -17.76 3.81
C THR A 271 -15.71 -17.57 5.29
N LEU A 272 -16.68 -17.27 6.16
CA LEU A 272 -16.49 -17.12 7.59
C LEU A 272 -16.24 -18.45 8.29
N GLU A 273 -17.00 -19.49 7.95
CA GLU A 273 -16.83 -20.86 8.49
C GLU A 273 -15.41 -21.37 8.22
N LEU A 274 -14.93 -21.28 6.98
CA LEU A 274 -13.57 -21.70 6.62
C LEU A 274 -12.48 -20.82 7.24
N LYS A 275 -12.76 -19.52 7.44
CA LYS A 275 -11.85 -18.66 8.19
C LYS A 275 -11.81 -19.05 9.66
N ASN A 276 -12.93 -19.43 10.27
CA ASN A 276 -13.00 -19.86 11.66
C ASN A 276 -12.23 -21.16 11.90
N GLU A 277 -12.35 -22.14 10.99
CA GLU A 277 -11.72 -23.47 11.15
C GLU A 277 -10.19 -23.48 10.99
N GLY A 278 -9.60 -22.51 10.27
CA GLY A 278 -8.14 -22.47 10.05
C GLY A 278 -7.49 -21.11 10.34
N SER A 279 -7.78 -20.11 9.50
CA SER A 279 -7.06 -18.82 9.49
C SER A 279 -7.24 -17.99 10.76
N LEU A 280 -8.44 -17.98 11.36
CA LEU A 280 -8.73 -17.24 12.59
C LEU A 280 -8.16 -17.95 13.81
N GLY A 281 -8.10 -19.29 13.81
CA GLY A 281 -7.37 -20.06 14.81
C GLY A 281 -5.89 -19.66 14.86
N THR A 282 -5.20 -19.69 13.71
CA THR A 282 -3.79 -19.26 13.63
C THR A 282 -3.60 -17.80 14.02
N ARG A 283 -4.49 -16.89 13.61
CA ARG A 283 -4.39 -15.46 14.00
C ARG A 283 -4.63 -15.23 15.49
N SER A 284 -5.56 -15.97 16.10
CA SER A 284 -5.81 -15.91 17.54
C SER A 284 -4.62 -16.46 18.31
N ASP A 285 -4.00 -17.54 17.81
CA ASP A 285 -2.79 -18.10 18.40
C ASP A 285 -1.61 -17.13 18.31
N GLN A 286 -1.37 -16.54 17.12
CA GLN A 286 -0.39 -15.47 16.93
C GLN A 286 -0.67 -14.27 17.86
N PHE A 287 -1.94 -13.90 18.05
CA PHE A 287 -2.32 -12.83 18.96
C PHE A 287 -1.86 -13.14 20.39
N ASN A 288 -2.18 -14.33 20.89
CA ASN A 288 -1.86 -14.74 22.24
C ASN A 288 -0.34 -14.79 22.46
N VAL A 289 0.41 -15.43 21.55
CA VAL A 289 1.86 -15.55 21.72
C VAL A 289 2.54 -14.19 21.68
N LEU A 290 2.16 -13.31 20.74
CA LEU A 290 2.74 -11.96 20.66
C LEU A 290 2.37 -11.06 21.84
N MET A 291 1.14 -11.18 22.35
CA MET A 291 0.68 -10.38 23.49
C MET A 291 1.30 -10.86 24.80
N ASN A 292 1.42 -12.17 24.99
CA ASN A 292 2.11 -12.75 26.14
C ASN A 292 3.58 -12.36 26.13
N ASN A 293 4.25 -12.41 24.97
CA ASN A 293 5.63 -11.97 24.84
C ASN A 293 5.77 -10.46 25.08
N LEU A 294 4.90 -9.62 24.53
CA LEU A 294 4.93 -8.17 24.79
C LEU A 294 4.73 -7.85 26.28
N SER A 295 3.85 -8.60 26.95
CA SER A 295 3.44 -8.38 28.34
C SER A 295 4.27 -9.14 29.38
N GLU A 296 5.43 -9.67 29.00
CA GLU A 296 6.34 -10.40 29.90
C GLU A 296 6.71 -9.57 31.13
N ASN A 297 6.93 -8.26 30.95
CA ASN A 297 7.08 -7.31 32.05
C ASN A 297 6.59 -5.90 31.64
N PRO A 298 6.43 -4.95 32.60
CA PRO A 298 5.93 -3.61 32.28
C PRO A 298 6.84 -2.82 31.32
N PHE A 299 8.15 -3.12 31.30
CA PHE A 299 9.11 -2.42 30.47
C PHE A 299 9.00 -2.85 29.01
N THR A 300 8.88 -4.16 28.75
CA THR A 300 8.64 -4.70 27.41
C THR A 300 7.29 -4.26 26.87
N LEU A 301 6.26 -4.12 27.72
CA LEU A 301 4.96 -3.60 27.29
C LEU A 301 5.07 -2.15 26.75
N LEU A 302 5.87 -1.30 27.40
CA LEU A 302 6.01 0.11 27.06
C LEU A 302 6.97 0.34 25.89
N LEU A 303 8.14 -0.30 25.90
CA LEU A 303 9.25 -0.07 24.95
C LEU A 303 9.40 -1.15 23.89
N GLY A 304 8.68 -2.26 24.06
CA GLY A 304 8.70 -3.41 23.16
C GLY A 304 9.75 -4.44 23.55
N GLN A 305 9.76 -5.52 22.78
CA GLN A 305 10.80 -6.54 22.79
C GLN A 305 11.98 -6.17 21.86
N GLY A 306 11.96 -4.96 21.30
CA GLY A 306 12.94 -4.48 20.36
C GLY A 306 12.65 -4.89 18.91
N LEU A 307 13.16 -4.09 17.98
CA LEU A 307 13.18 -4.35 16.55
C LEU A 307 13.95 -5.65 16.26
N GLY A 308 13.38 -6.47 15.39
CA GLY A 308 13.98 -7.76 15.03
C GLY A 308 13.80 -8.87 16.05
N ASN A 309 12.96 -8.67 17.08
CA ASN A 309 12.57 -9.71 18.03
C ASN A 309 12.02 -10.96 17.29
N THR A 310 12.49 -12.13 17.71
CA THR A 310 11.98 -13.43 17.28
C THR A 310 11.36 -14.16 18.46
N LEU A 311 10.40 -15.02 18.19
CA LEU A 311 9.81 -15.86 19.22
C LEU A 311 10.55 -17.20 19.27
N ASN A 312 10.55 -17.83 20.44
CA ASN A 312 11.00 -19.20 20.63
C ASN A 312 9.89 -20.00 21.31
N VAL A 313 8.74 -20.11 20.61
CA VAL A 313 7.51 -20.72 21.13
C VAL A 313 6.94 -21.67 20.11
N LYS A 314 6.60 -22.88 20.56
CA LYS A 314 5.89 -23.89 19.77
C LYS A 314 4.50 -24.10 20.35
N THR A 315 3.47 -23.94 19.53
CA THR A 315 2.08 -24.18 19.92
C THR A 315 1.54 -25.42 19.21
N THR A 316 0.31 -25.80 19.54
CA THR A 316 -0.41 -26.87 18.83
C THR A 316 -0.76 -26.51 17.39
N TYR A 317 -0.78 -25.21 17.05
CA TYR A 317 -1.09 -24.72 15.71
C TYR A 317 0.16 -24.54 14.86
N ARG A 318 1.27 -24.04 15.43
CA ARG A 318 2.48 -23.70 14.66
C ARG A 318 3.72 -23.59 15.56
N ASP A 319 4.88 -23.85 14.95
CA ASP A 319 6.18 -23.49 15.49
C ASP A 319 6.52 -22.06 15.06
N TYR A 320 6.67 -21.14 16.02
CA TYR A 320 7.04 -19.74 15.79
C TYR A 320 8.52 -19.46 16.04
N THR A 321 9.34 -20.51 16.24
CA THR A 321 10.78 -20.35 16.46
C THR A 321 11.41 -19.63 15.26
N ASP A 322 12.05 -18.49 15.51
CA ASP A 322 12.70 -17.65 14.49
C ASP A 322 11.76 -17.09 13.41
N ASP A 323 10.44 -17.16 13.62
CA ASP A 323 9.46 -16.62 12.68
C ASP A 323 9.55 -15.08 12.64
N ILE A 324 9.70 -14.55 11.43
CA ILE A 324 9.77 -13.10 11.16
C ILE A 324 8.57 -12.58 10.35
N TYR A 325 7.58 -13.44 10.12
CA TYR A 325 6.39 -13.14 9.33
C TYR A 325 5.13 -13.60 10.07
N PHE A 326 4.31 -12.63 10.44
CA PHE A 326 3.04 -12.83 11.14
C PHE A 326 1.89 -12.32 10.27
N GLU A 327 0.74 -12.99 10.32
CA GLU A 327 -0.46 -12.48 9.63
C GLU A 327 -0.99 -11.23 10.32
N VAL A 328 -0.88 -11.17 11.65
CA VAL A 328 -1.23 -10.02 12.49
C VAL A 328 -0.08 -8.99 12.54
N GLN A 329 0.35 -8.51 11.37
CA GLN A 329 1.54 -7.68 11.20
C GLN A 329 1.58 -6.43 12.11
N ILE A 330 0.44 -5.78 12.35
CA ILE A 330 0.37 -4.63 13.26
C ILE A 330 0.73 -5.01 14.69
N LEU A 331 0.22 -6.16 15.15
CA LEU A 331 0.51 -6.65 16.48
C LEU A 331 1.98 -7.02 16.62
N TYR A 332 2.57 -7.60 15.58
CA TYR A 332 4.00 -7.88 15.59
C TYR A 332 4.85 -6.61 15.61
N VAL A 333 4.45 -5.55 14.91
CA VAL A 333 5.12 -4.24 15.02
C VAL A 333 4.92 -3.63 16.40
N LEU A 334 3.74 -3.77 17.02
CA LEU A 334 3.51 -3.36 18.41
C LEU A 334 4.37 -4.15 19.38
N ASN A 335 4.52 -5.46 19.20
CA ASN A 335 5.41 -6.32 20.00
C ASN A 335 6.87 -5.82 19.94
N GLN A 336 7.35 -5.42 18.76
CA GLN A 336 8.71 -4.90 18.57
C GLN A 336 8.92 -3.49 19.15
N LEU A 337 7.96 -2.58 18.93
CA LEU A 337 8.08 -1.17 19.31
C LEU A 337 7.58 -0.85 20.73
N GLY A 338 6.73 -1.69 21.32
CA GLY A 338 5.98 -1.37 22.51
C GLY A 338 4.96 -0.26 22.30
N ILE A 339 4.15 0.01 23.32
CA ILE A 339 3.05 0.98 23.23
C ILE A 339 3.56 2.39 22.90
N ILE A 340 4.66 2.83 23.51
CA ILE A 340 5.13 4.22 23.39
C ILE A 340 5.60 4.49 21.95
N PHE A 341 6.56 3.72 21.44
CA PHE A 341 7.10 3.98 20.09
C PHE A 341 6.10 3.64 19.00
N PHE A 342 5.22 2.66 19.22
CA PHE A 342 4.12 2.38 18.30
C PHE A 342 3.16 3.57 18.19
N ILE A 343 2.72 4.14 19.32
CA ILE A 343 1.86 5.34 19.32
C ILE A 343 2.56 6.52 18.64
N CYS A 344 3.85 6.76 18.94
CA CYS A 344 4.62 7.81 18.26
C CYS A 344 4.63 7.62 16.74
N PHE A 345 4.84 6.39 16.26
CA PHE A 345 4.83 6.08 14.82
C PHE A 345 3.44 6.27 14.19
N ILE A 346 2.37 5.87 14.87
CA ILE A 346 1.00 6.08 14.39
C ILE A 346 0.63 7.57 14.36
N ILE A 347 0.92 8.31 15.43
CA ILE A 347 0.71 9.76 15.51
C ILE A 347 1.47 10.46 14.40
N TYR A 348 2.74 10.10 14.17
CA TYR A 348 3.53 10.63 13.06
C TYR A 348 2.80 10.48 11.71
N ASN A 349 2.33 9.27 11.40
CA ASN A 349 1.63 8.97 10.16
C ASN A 349 0.30 9.74 10.05
N ILE A 350 -0.46 9.86 11.14
CA ILE A 350 -1.70 10.65 11.15
C ILE A 350 -1.39 12.13 10.90
N LEU A 351 -0.41 12.71 11.60
CA LEU A 351 -0.05 14.12 11.48
C LEU A 351 0.45 14.47 10.07
N ILE A 352 1.27 13.61 9.45
CA ILE A 352 1.76 13.89 8.09
C ILE A 352 0.64 13.79 7.04
N VAL A 353 -0.30 12.83 7.21
CA VAL A 353 -1.50 12.73 6.38
C VAL A 353 -2.37 13.97 6.55
N LEU A 354 -2.67 14.37 7.79
CA LEU A 354 -3.46 15.57 8.07
C LEU A 354 -2.79 16.83 7.53
N LYS A 355 -1.45 16.93 7.61
CA LYS A 355 -0.72 18.09 7.08
C LYS A 355 -0.71 18.14 5.55
N LYS A 356 -0.41 17.02 4.88
CA LYS A 356 -0.24 16.99 3.41
C LYS A 356 -1.56 16.86 2.67
N TRP A 357 -2.51 16.08 3.18
CA TRP A 357 -3.72 15.68 2.47
C TRP A 357 -4.99 16.38 2.97
N ARG A 358 -4.90 17.33 3.92
CA ARG A 358 -6.04 18.03 4.54
C ARG A 358 -7.12 18.47 3.56
N LYS A 359 -6.71 19.07 2.43
CA LYS A 359 -7.60 19.70 1.45
C LYS A 359 -8.17 18.69 0.45
N GLU A 360 -7.57 17.51 0.34
CA GLU A 360 -7.92 16.47 -0.63
C GLU A 360 -8.51 15.26 0.09
N VAL A 361 -9.71 15.42 0.65
CA VAL A 361 -10.46 14.38 1.39
C VAL A 361 -10.50 13.04 0.64
N GLN A 362 -10.58 13.11 -0.70
CA GLN A 362 -10.60 11.95 -1.56
C GLN A 362 -9.31 11.10 -1.47
N ILE A 363 -8.14 11.74 -1.38
CA ILE A 363 -6.84 11.06 -1.26
C ILE A 363 -6.77 10.35 0.09
N SER A 364 -7.15 11.06 1.17
CA SER A 364 -7.22 10.48 2.52
C SER A 364 -8.20 9.31 2.61
N PHE A 365 -9.36 9.42 1.94
CA PHE A 365 -10.33 8.32 1.88
C PHE A 365 -9.76 7.09 1.15
N ILE A 366 -9.05 7.27 0.04
CA ILE A 366 -8.46 6.14 -0.69
C ILE A 366 -7.31 5.51 0.11
N TYR A 367 -6.56 6.29 0.88
CA TYR A 367 -5.62 5.74 1.86
C TYR A 367 -6.34 4.92 2.95
N PHE A 368 -7.47 5.40 3.46
CA PHE A 368 -8.28 4.61 4.41
C PHE A 368 -8.78 3.30 3.78
N ILE A 369 -9.23 3.33 2.52
CA ILE A 369 -9.58 2.13 1.75
C ILE A 369 -8.39 1.16 1.68
N TYR A 370 -7.18 1.65 1.41
CA TYR A 370 -5.97 0.84 1.44
C TYR A 370 -5.75 0.16 2.79
N ILE A 371 -5.72 0.96 3.85
CA ILE A 371 -5.48 0.49 5.22
C ILE A 371 -6.52 -0.59 5.59
N SER A 372 -7.80 -0.41 5.24
CA SER A 372 -8.86 -1.36 5.60
C SER A 372 -8.59 -2.81 5.11
N TYR A 373 -8.07 -2.99 3.90
CA TYR A 373 -7.72 -4.34 3.42
C TYR A 373 -6.28 -4.76 3.77
N ALA A 374 -5.39 -3.80 3.99
CA ALA A 374 -3.98 -4.04 4.31
C ALA A 374 -3.75 -4.37 5.79
N ILE A 375 -4.73 -4.14 6.67
CA ILE A 375 -4.68 -4.62 8.07
C ILE A 375 -5.09 -6.09 8.16
N THR A 376 -6.05 -6.51 7.34
CA THR A 376 -6.62 -7.86 7.37
C THR A 376 -5.79 -8.89 6.60
N ASN A 377 -4.89 -8.42 5.76
CA ASN A 377 -3.87 -9.19 5.05
C ASN A 377 -2.53 -8.49 5.30
N PRO A 378 -1.39 -9.18 5.37
CA PRO A 378 -0.09 -8.59 5.73
C PRO A 378 0.51 -7.71 4.61
N TYR A 379 -0.19 -6.62 4.26
CA TYR A 379 0.19 -5.62 3.26
C TYR A 379 0.40 -4.23 3.90
N ILE A 380 0.44 -4.15 5.23
CA ILE A 380 0.71 -2.91 5.95
C ILE A 380 2.12 -2.95 6.54
N ILE A 381 2.78 -1.80 6.59
CA ILE A 381 4.17 -1.67 7.06
C ILE A 381 5.10 -2.56 6.22
N ASP A 382 4.97 -2.43 4.90
CA ASP A 382 5.75 -3.14 3.91
C ASP A 382 5.99 -2.26 2.67
N THR A 383 6.57 -2.82 1.61
CA THR A 383 6.80 -2.11 0.36
C THR A 383 5.50 -1.73 -0.37
N ASN A 384 4.42 -2.52 -0.25
CA ASN A 384 3.13 -2.13 -0.82
C ASN A 384 2.65 -0.82 -0.21
N HIS A 385 2.79 -0.69 1.12
CA HIS A 385 2.39 0.51 1.83
C HIS A 385 3.18 1.74 1.38
N VAL A 386 4.50 1.59 1.22
CA VAL A 386 5.38 2.62 0.65
C VAL A 386 4.90 3.04 -0.74
N ILE A 387 4.64 2.09 -1.64
CA ILE A 387 4.17 2.39 -3.01
C ILE A 387 2.87 3.19 -2.98
N VAL A 388 1.91 2.82 -2.14
CA VAL A 388 0.62 3.50 -2.06
C VAL A 388 0.77 4.94 -1.57
N ILE A 389 1.58 5.18 -0.54
CA ILE A 389 1.87 6.54 -0.07
C ILE A 389 2.47 7.39 -1.20
N ILE A 390 3.41 6.83 -1.97
CA ILE A 390 4.03 7.51 -3.11
C ILE A 390 3.01 7.85 -4.19
N ILE A 391 2.14 6.90 -4.56
CA ILE A 391 1.09 7.10 -5.57
C ILE A 391 0.17 8.25 -5.15
N LEU A 392 -0.30 8.23 -3.90
CA LEU A 392 -1.23 9.22 -3.36
C LEU A 392 -0.58 10.61 -3.25
N ASN A 393 0.68 10.68 -2.80
CA ASN A 393 1.42 11.94 -2.75
C ASN A 393 1.71 12.50 -4.16
N SER A 394 1.96 11.62 -5.12
CA SER A 394 2.14 12.00 -6.54
C SER A 394 0.85 12.53 -7.15
N TRP A 395 -0.29 11.90 -6.84
CA TRP A 395 -1.61 12.39 -7.24
C TRP A 395 -1.88 13.79 -6.70
N LEU A 396 -1.68 14.02 -5.39
CA LEU A 396 -1.82 15.35 -4.79
C LEU A 396 -1.03 16.40 -5.56
N TYR A 397 0.23 16.10 -5.88
CA TYR A 397 1.10 17.02 -6.60
C TYR A 397 0.59 17.32 -8.02
N ILE A 398 0.16 16.30 -8.76
CA ILE A 398 -0.41 16.44 -10.10
C ILE A 398 -1.68 17.29 -10.07
N ASN A 399 -2.55 17.13 -9.07
CA ASN A 399 -3.77 17.93 -8.92
C ASN A 399 -3.45 19.40 -8.62
N ASN A 400 -2.52 19.66 -7.70
CA ASN A 400 -2.12 21.03 -7.34
C ASN A 400 -1.53 21.79 -8.53
N ASN A 401 -0.71 21.14 -9.37
CA ASN A 401 -0.13 21.77 -10.55
C ASN A 401 -1.21 22.17 -11.58
N LYS A 402 -2.20 21.31 -11.85
CA LYS A 402 -3.31 21.64 -12.76
C LYS A 402 -4.11 22.85 -12.28
N THR A 403 -4.41 22.92 -10.99
CA THR A 403 -5.15 24.05 -10.41
C THR A 403 -4.36 25.36 -10.53
N ASN A 404 -3.03 25.31 -10.36
CA ASN A 404 -2.17 26.48 -10.50
C ASN A 404 -2.04 26.94 -11.96
N GLU A 405 -1.94 26.01 -12.92
CA GLU A 405 -1.97 26.32 -14.35
C GLU A 405 -3.28 27.00 -14.75
N GLN A 406 -4.42 26.46 -14.31
CA GLN A 406 -5.75 27.05 -14.58
C GLN A 406 -5.92 28.47 -14.02
N LYS A 407 -5.38 28.73 -12.82
CA LYS A 407 -5.40 30.07 -12.22
C LYS A 407 -4.55 31.07 -13.01
N ARG A 408 -3.38 30.66 -13.51
CA ARG A 408 -2.49 31.51 -14.32
C ARG A 408 -3.07 31.80 -15.71
N SER A 409 -3.73 30.82 -16.33
CA SER A 409 -4.42 31.04 -17.61
C SER A 409 -5.66 31.92 -17.46
N GLY A 410 -6.36 31.85 -16.32
CA GLY A 410 -7.53 32.70 -16.04
C GLY A 410 -7.20 34.15 -15.68
N SER A 411 -6.02 34.42 -15.10
CA SER A 411 -5.61 35.79 -14.73
C SER A 411 -5.16 36.64 -15.93
N ASN A 412 -4.75 36.03 -17.05
CA ASN A 412 -4.29 36.74 -18.23
C ASN A 412 -5.42 37.23 -19.16
N CYS A 413 -6.69 37.01 -18.82
CA CYS A 413 -7.85 37.48 -19.61
C CYS A 413 -8.49 38.78 -19.08
N HIS A 414 -7.96 39.39 -18.01
CA HIS A 414 -8.53 40.62 -17.42
C HIS A 414 -7.49 41.75 -17.32
N THR A 415 -6.80 42.08 -18.41
CA THR A 415 -6.08 43.36 -18.54
C THR A 415 -6.03 43.79 -20.01
N LEU A 416 -7.14 44.28 -20.53
CA LEU A 416 -7.14 45.28 -21.60
C LEU A 416 -8.12 46.37 -21.14
N PRO A 417 -7.64 47.53 -20.67
CA PRO A 417 -8.49 48.68 -20.51
C PRO A 417 -8.91 49.18 -21.90
N SER A 418 -10.21 49.39 -22.07
CA SER A 418 -10.83 50.16 -23.15
C SER A 418 -10.31 51.58 -23.20
#